data_AF-A0A1A0TZB1-F1
#
_entry.id   AF-A0A1A0TZB1-F1
#
_cell.length_a   1.000
_cell.length_b   1.000
_cell.length_c   1.000
_cell.angle_alpha   90.00
_cell.angle_beta   90.00
_cell.angle_gamma   90.00
#
_symmetry.space_group_name_H-M   'P 1'
#
loop_
_entity.id
_entity.type
_entity.pdbx_description
1 polymer ?
#
loop_
_entity_poly.entity_id
_entity_poly.type
_entity_poly.pdbx_seq_one_letter_code
_entity_poly.pdbx_strand_id
1 'polypeptide(L)'
;MRLDRTMIAGVVAITIVAAGCSNGTSTSGSSSSQSATSGSQAPSSAPPATTPSSSTQGGSFDQSTCLDISFTKDNLMVAQKPEDARKFADTLEKYGPPETVKAAIEHFVTTVGAQPNDPDLNANRDALTAWIKQVCPNVNP
;
A
#
# COMPACT_ATOMS: atom_id res chain seq x y z
N MET A 1 -35.75 -17.12 28.68
CA MET A 1 -35.93 -18.18 27.66
C MET A 1 -37.00 -17.73 26.67
N ARG A 2 -36.61 -17.28 25.48
CA ARG A 2 -37.35 -17.49 24.23
C ARG A 2 -36.32 -17.56 23.11
N LEU A 3 -36.16 -18.78 22.62
CA LEU A 3 -35.41 -19.19 21.45
C LEU A 3 -36.27 -18.87 20.20
N ASP A 4 -35.72 -19.13 19.01
CA ASP A 4 -36.33 -19.15 17.66
C ASP A 4 -35.80 -18.01 16.77
N ARG A 5 -35.24 -18.24 15.57
CA ARG A 5 -35.25 -19.44 14.73
C ARG A 5 -34.13 -19.31 13.68
N THR A 6 -33.33 -20.35 13.57
CA THR A 6 -32.31 -20.59 12.54
C THR A 6 -32.93 -20.61 11.14
N MET A 7 -32.29 -19.97 10.16
CA MET A 7 -32.48 -20.29 8.74
C MET A 7 -31.12 -20.36 8.05
N ILE A 8 -30.79 -21.55 7.56
CA ILE A 8 -29.63 -21.90 6.75
C ILE A 8 -30.11 -21.95 5.30
N ALA A 9 -29.38 -21.34 4.36
CA ALA A 9 -28.95 -21.94 3.08
C ALA A 9 -28.66 -20.89 1.99
N GLY A 10 -27.52 -21.04 1.31
CA GLY A 10 -27.21 -20.34 0.07
C GLY A 10 -25.76 -20.52 -0.38
N VAL A 11 -25.45 -21.66 -0.98
CA VAL A 11 -24.15 -21.99 -1.60
C VAL A 11 -23.98 -21.22 -2.91
N VAL A 12 -22.81 -20.59 -3.14
CA VAL A 12 -22.34 -20.20 -4.49
C VAL A 12 -20.87 -20.60 -4.65
N ALA A 13 -20.56 -21.24 -5.77
CA ALA A 13 -19.29 -21.87 -6.10
C ALA A 13 -18.34 -20.93 -6.89
N ILE A 14 -17.08 -20.90 -6.42
CA ILE A 14 -15.76 -20.96 -7.09
C ILE A 14 -15.62 -20.45 -8.55
N THR A 15 -14.68 -19.53 -8.76
CA THR A 15 -13.69 -19.59 -9.87
C THR A 15 -12.33 -19.09 -9.41
N ILE A 16 -11.31 -19.96 -9.49
CA ILE A 16 -9.90 -19.65 -9.23
C ILE A 16 -9.30 -19.18 -10.55
N VAL A 17 -8.74 -17.97 -10.59
CA VAL A 17 -7.83 -17.56 -11.67
C VAL A 17 -6.41 -17.63 -11.10
N ALA A 18 -5.73 -18.72 -11.42
CA ALA A 18 -4.29 -18.83 -11.27
C ALA A 18 -3.64 -18.16 -12.48
N ALA A 19 -2.95 -17.04 -12.26
CA ALA A 19 -1.91 -16.57 -13.16
C ALA A 19 -0.63 -16.43 -12.34
N GLY A 20 0.25 -17.40 -12.51
CA GLY A 20 1.61 -17.33 -11.98
C GLY A 20 2.45 -16.35 -12.79
N CYS A 21 3.24 -15.55 -12.10
CA CYS A 21 4.47 -15.01 -12.65
C CYS A 21 5.61 -15.59 -11.83
N SER A 22 6.26 -16.59 -12.42
CA SER A 22 7.41 -17.29 -11.86
C SER A 22 8.61 -16.36 -11.69
N ASN A 23 9.27 -16.56 -10.57
CA ASN A 23 10.60 -16.10 -10.22
C ASN A 23 11.64 -16.67 -11.20
N GLY A 24 12.23 -15.83 -12.05
CA GLY A 24 13.31 -16.20 -12.96
C GLY A 24 14.66 -15.66 -12.49
N THR A 25 15.39 -16.41 -11.68
CA THR A 25 16.85 -16.31 -11.59
C THR A 25 17.44 -17.33 -12.56
N SER A 26 18.23 -16.86 -13.52
CA SER A 26 19.27 -17.64 -14.20
C SER A 26 20.27 -16.67 -14.83
N THR A 27 21.47 -16.71 -14.27
CA THR A 27 22.69 -16.04 -14.73
C THR A 27 23.39 -16.90 -15.78
N SER A 28 24.19 -16.24 -16.63
CA SER A 28 25.37 -16.73 -17.37
C SER A 28 25.18 -17.16 -18.82
N GLY A 29 26.02 -16.58 -19.69
CA GLY A 29 26.48 -17.24 -20.90
C GLY A 29 26.82 -16.33 -22.07
N SER A 30 28.02 -15.76 -22.07
CA SER A 30 28.64 -15.01 -23.18
C SER A 30 28.80 -15.85 -24.46
N SER A 31 28.71 -15.19 -25.64
CA SER A 31 29.77 -15.18 -26.69
C SER A 31 29.26 -14.63 -28.04
N SER A 32 29.91 -13.55 -28.49
CA SER A 32 30.49 -13.29 -29.84
C SER A 32 29.64 -13.60 -31.11
N SER A 33 29.48 -12.77 -32.14
CA SER A 33 30.42 -11.83 -32.81
C SER A 33 29.67 -10.98 -33.88
N GLN A 34 30.20 -9.78 -34.20
CA GLN A 34 30.33 -9.14 -35.56
C GLN A 34 29.05 -8.87 -36.40
N SER A 35 28.84 -7.77 -37.14
CA SER A 35 29.64 -6.63 -37.63
C SER A 35 28.70 -5.48 -38.08
N ALA A 36 29.33 -4.32 -38.34
CA ALA A 36 28.81 -2.98 -38.59
C ALA A 36 27.75 -2.77 -39.71
N THR A 37 26.99 -1.67 -39.57
CA THR A 37 26.84 -0.70 -40.68
C THR A 37 26.62 0.73 -40.17
N SER A 38 27.34 1.66 -40.80
CA SER A 38 27.28 3.10 -40.58
C SER A 38 26.06 3.74 -41.23
N GLY A 39 25.52 4.80 -40.61
CA GLY A 39 24.58 5.73 -41.21
C GLY A 39 24.44 6.99 -40.36
N SER A 40 24.99 8.11 -40.86
CA SER A 40 25.08 9.42 -40.20
C SER A 40 23.87 10.34 -40.48
N GLN A 41 23.68 11.35 -39.61
CA GLN A 41 22.81 12.56 -39.63
C GLN A 41 21.52 12.45 -38.79
N ALA A 42 21.09 13.43 -37.96
CA ALA A 42 21.57 14.77 -37.58
C ALA A 42 20.96 15.14 -36.19
N PRO A 43 21.34 16.26 -35.55
CA PRO A 43 21.08 16.52 -34.13
C PRO A 43 19.68 17.11 -33.89
N SER A 44 19.04 16.72 -32.80
CA SER A 44 17.93 17.50 -32.22
C SER A 44 18.02 17.45 -30.71
N SER A 45 18.42 18.60 -30.16
CA SER A 45 18.35 18.93 -28.74
C SER A 45 16.91 18.81 -28.27
N ALA A 46 16.61 17.74 -27.54
CA ALA A 46 15.46 17.70 -26.63
C ALA A 46 15.98 18.07 -25.24
N PRO A 47 15.32 18.98 -24.49
CA PRO A 47 15.66 19.19 -23.10
C PRO A 47 15.46 17.88 -22.33
N PRO A 48 16.26 17.59 -21.29
CA PRO A 48 15.99 16.44 -20.45
C PRO A 48 14.58 16.60 -19.88
N ALA A 49 13.69 15.68 -20.26
CA ALA A 49 12.46 15.48 -19.53
C ALA A 49 12.87 15.14 -18.10
N THR A 50 12.67 16.10 -17.18
CA THR A 50 12.57 15.83 -15.76
C THR A 50 11.45 14.81 -15.59
N THR A 51 11.80 13.53 -15.60
CA THR A 51 11.02 12.52 -14.90
C THR A 51 10.80 13.06 -13.51
N PRO A 52 9.55 13.27 -13.03
CA PRO A 52 9.35 13.36 -11.62
C PRO A 52 9.92 12.04 -11.07
N SER A 53 10.90 12.14 -10.17
CA SER A 53 11.29 11.03 -9.34
C SER A 53 10.01 10.58 -8.64
N SER A 54 9.32 9.59 -9.20
CA SER A 54 8.46 8.73 -8.41
C SER A 54 9.43 8.07 -7.45
N SER A 55 9.52 8.67 -6.26
CA SER A 55 10.17 8.11 -5.10
C SER A 55 9.71 6.67 -5.01
N THR A 56 10.54 5.75 -5.49
CA THR A 56 10.42 4.36 -5.08
C THR A 56 10.77 4.43 -3.62
N GLN A 57 9.75 4.58 -2.76
CA GLN A 57 9.87 4.49 -1.31
C GLN A 57 10.24 3.05 -0.97
N GLY A 58 11.50 2.71 -1.22
CA GLY A 58 12.15 1.47 -0.80
C GLY A 58 13.12 1.70 0.34
N GLY A 59 13.15 2.92 0.91
CA GLY A 59 13.92 3.24 2.12
C GLY A 59 12.99 3.31 3.33
N SER A 60 13.42 2.70 4.44
CA SER A 60 12.76 2.89 5.74
C SER A 60 12.79 4.37 6.13
N PHE A 61 11.72 4.87 6.73
CA PHE A 61 11.70 6.22 7.29
C PHE A 61 12.63 6.34 8.50
N ASP A 62 13.00 7.58 8.85
CA ASP A 62 13.73 7.85 10.09
C ASP A 62 12.86 7.59 11.33
N GLN A 63 13.50 7.40 12.48
CA GLN A 63 12.81 7.02 13.72
C GLN A 63 11.73 8.03 14.15
N SER A 64 11.99 9.33 14.01
CA SER A 64 11.00 10.36 14.36
C SER A 64 9.78 10.30 13.45
N THR A 65 9.98 10.17 12.14
CA THR A 65 8.90 9.98 11.17
C THR A 65 8.12 8.70 11.45
N CYS A 66 8.80 7.61 11.81
CA CYS A 66 8.14 6.35 12.14
C CYS A 66 7.26 6.43 13.39
N LEU A 67 7.69 7.17 14.41
CA LEU A 67 6.86 7.45 15.58
C LEU A 67 5.66 8.30 15.18
N ASP A 68 5.85 9.36 14.39
CA ASP A 68 4.76 10.22 13.91
C ASP A 68 3.70 9.45 13.11
N ILE A 69 4.13 8.57 12.19
CA ILE A 69 3.22 7.70 11.43
C ILE A 69 2.44 6.78 12.38
N SER A 70 3.12 6.18 13.36
CA SER A 70 2.49 5.28 14.33
C SER A 70 1.45 6.01 15.19
N PHE A 71 1.80 7.18 15.71
CA PHE A 71 0.88 8.03 16.47
C PHE A 71 -0.29 8.51 15.62
N THR A 72 -0.05 8.89 14.36
CA THR A 72 -1.11 9.32 13.45
C THR A 72 -2.08 8.17 13.16
N LYS A 73 -1.58 6.95 12.97
CA LYS A 73 -2.41 5.74 12.87
C LYS A 73 -3.27 5.56 14.12
N ASP A 74 -2.69 5.62 15.31
CA ASP A 74 -3.45 5.45 16.55
C ASP A 74 -4.51 6.55 16.73
N ASN A 75 -4.17 7.80 16.42
CA ASN A 75 -5.10 8.92 16.43
C ASN A 75 -6.24 8.76 15.42
N LEU A 76 -5.95 8.22 14.23
CA LEU A 76 -6.99 7.84 13.27
C LEU A 76 -7.91 6.77 13.85
N MET A 77 -7.36 5.75 14.53
CA MET A 77 -8.17 4.68 15.14
C MET A 77 -9.10 5.20 16.24
N VAL A 78 -8.67 6.20 17.02
CA VAL A 78 -9.47 6.76 18.13
C VAL A 78 -10.19 8.06 17.77
N ALA A 79 -10.19 8.45 16.49
CA ALA A 79 -10.86 9.65 16.05
C ALA A 79 -12.36 9.56 16.34
N GLN A 80 -12.94 10.62 16.90
CA GLN A 80 -14.37 10.69 17.23
C GLN A 80 -15.12 11.70 16.35
N LYS A 81 -14.39 12.40 15.48
CA LYS A 81 -14.91 13.44 14.60
C LYS A 81 -14.39 13.25 13.18
N PRO A 82 -15.25 13.41 12.16
CA PRO A 82 -14.87 13.21 10.76
C PRO A 82 -13.75 14.18 10.32
N GLU A 83 -13.73 15.41 10.84
CA GLU A 83 -12.67 16.38 10.54
C GLU A 83 -11.30 15.95 11.06
N ASP A 84 -11.25 15.34 12.25
CA ASP A 84 -10.02 14.83 12.85
C ASP A 84 -9.55 13.59 12.11
N ALA A 85 -10.47 12.65 11.81
CA ALA A 85 -10.17 11.45 11.04
C ALA A 85 -9.60 11.82 9.65
N ARG A 86 -10.21 12.79 8.96
CA ARG A 86 -9.71 13.27 7.67
C ARG A 86 -8.31 13.88 7.79
N LYS A 87 -8.06 14.69 8.82
CA LYS A 87 -6.74 15.29 9.07
C LYS A 87 -5.66 14.23 9.31
N PHE A 88 -5.97 13.18 10.06
CA PHE A 88 -5.03 12.07 10.30
C PHE A 88 -4.80 11.26 9.02
N ALA A 89 -5.84 10.99 8.25
CA ALA A 89 -5.74 10.36 6.94
C ALA A 89 -4.85 11.16 5.99
N ASP A 90 -5.10 12.46 5.80
CA ASP A 90 -4.29 13.32 4.94
C ASP A 90 -2.82 13.37 5.41
N THR A 91 -2.56 13.17 6.70
CA THR A 91 -1.20 13.08 7.24
C THR A 91 -0.55 11.74 6.87
N LEU A 92 -1.25 10.61 7.03
CA LEU A 92 -0.75 9.29 6.62
C LEU A 92 -0.52 9.22 5.10
N GLU A 93 -1.39 9.80 4.30
CA GLU A 93 -1.31 9.80 2.83
C GLU A 93 -0.08 10.54 2.28
N LYS A 94 0.42 11.56 3.00
CA LYS A 94 1.65 12.27 2.63
C LYS A 94 2.88 11.37 2.62
N TYR A 95 2.86 10.27 3.36
CA TYR A 95 3.93 9.29 3.39
C TYR A 95 3.82 8.24 2.28
N GLY A 96 2.95 8.44 1.29
CA GLY A 96 2.83 7.56 0.12
C GLY A 96 2.51 6.09 0.44
N PRO A 97 1.49 5.80 1.28
CA PRO A 97 1.04 4.43 1.49
C PRO A 97 0.56 3.80 0.18
N PRO A 98 0.69 2.47 0.02
CA PRO A 98 0.14 1.76 -1.14
C PRO A 98 -1.39 1.86 -1.17
N GLU A 99 -2.00 1.65 -2.33
CA GLU A 99 -3.45 1.83 -2.54
C GLU A 99 -4.32 1.01 -1.58
N THR A 100 -3.90 -0.21 -1.22
CA THR A 100 -4.58 -1.04 -0.22
C THR A 100 -4.63 -0.40 1.16
N VAL A 101 -3.58 0.33 1.54
CA VAL A 101 -3.50 1.02 2.83
C VAL A 101 -4.27 2.34 2.78
N LYS A 102 -4.25 3.06 1.64
CA LYS A 102 -5.11 4.22 1.45
C LYS A 102 -6.59 3.85 1.56
N ALA A 103 -7.02 2.75 0.94
CA ALA A 103 -8.39 2.27 1.06
C ALA A 103 -8.78 2.00 2.52
N ALA A 104 -7.88 1.38 3.29
CA ALA A 104 -8.09 1.18 4.72
C ALA A 104 -8.14 2.49 5.52
N ILE A 105 -7.28 3.47 5.19
CA ILE A 105 -7.31 4.82 5.78
C ILE A 105 -8.65 5.49 5.51
N GLU A 106 -9.12 5.50 4.26
CA GLU A 106 -10.39 6.09 3.84
C GLU A 106 -11.60 5.40 4.48
N HIS A 107 -11.51 4.09 4.73
CA HIS A 107 -12.51 3.37 5.51
C HIS A 107 -12.62 3.94 6.92
N PHE A 108 -11.49 4.13 7.61
CA PHE A 108 -11.48 4.73 8.95
C PHE A 108 -11.88 6.21 8.96
N VAL A 109 -11.68 6.96 7.87
CA VAL A 109 -12.26 8.31 7.73
C VAL A 109 -13.78 8.23 7.69
N THR A 110 -14.31 7.29 6.90
CA THR A 110 -15.75 7.08 6.70
C THR A 110 -16.45 6.62 7.97
N THR A 111 -15.83 5.69 8.71
CA THR A 111 -16.36 5.18 9.97
C THR A 111 -16.05 6.07 11.17
N VAL A 112 -15.26 7.12 10.96
CA VAL A 112 -14.76 8.02 12.01
C VAL A 112 -14.03 7.20 13.08
N GLY A 113 -12.87 6.68 12.70
CA GLY A 113 -12.04 5.80 13.52
C GLY A 113 -12.53 4.35 13.57
N ALA A 114 -11.92 3.58 14.46
CA ALA A 114 -12.18 2.16 14.62
C ALA A 114 -13.53 1.94 15.32
N GLN A 115 -14.47 1.30 14.62
CA GLN A 115 -15.81 1.03 15.15
C GLN A 115 -15.92 -0.43 15.63
N PRO A 116 -16.43 -0.71 16.83
CA PRO A 116 -16.45 -2.07 17.40
C PRO A 116 -17.33 -3.06 16.62
N ASN A 117 -18.27 -2.55 15.83
CA ASN A 117 -19.18 -3.31 14.98
C ASN A 117 -18.78 -3.31 13.49
N ASP A 118 -17.62 -2.74 13.15
CA ASP A 118 -17.10 -2.73 11.79
C ASP A 118 -16.52 -4.11 11.43
N PRO A 119 -17.08 -4.81 10.43
CA PRO A 119 -16.58 -6.12 10.01
C PRO A 119 -15.17 -6.06 9.42
N ASP A 120 -14.77 -4.91 8.86
CA ASP A 120 -13.50 -4.73 8.16
C ASP A 120 -12.40 -4.15 9.06
N LEU A 121 -12.70 -3.86 10.34
CA LEU A 121 -11.78 -3.22 11.28
C LEU A 121 -10.44 -3.93 11.34
N ASN A 122 -10.46 -5.25 11.54
CA ASN A 122 -9.22 -6.02 11.70
C ASN A 122 -8.39 -6.02 10.41
N ALA A 123 -9.03 -6.24 9.27
CA ALA A 123 -8.36 -6.27 7.98
C ALA A 123 -7.71 -4.92 7.64
N ASN A 124 -8.44 -3.82 7.85
CA ASN A 124 -7.96 -2.46 7.60
C ASN A 124 -6.85 -2.07 8.58
N ARG A 125 -6.99 -2.41 9.88
CA ARG A 125 -5.96 -2.17 10.89
C ARG A 125 -4.69 -2.97 10.61
N ASP A 126 -4.83 -4.24 10.21
CA ASP A 126 -3.71 -5.09 9.82
C ASP A 126 -2.98 -4.54 8.59
N ALA A 127 -3.70 -4.01 7.60
CA ALA A 127 -3.10 -3.38 6.43
C ALA A 127 -2.21 -2.17 6.82
N LEU A 128 -2.71 -1.27 7.68
CA LEU A 128 -1.93 -0.14 8.18
C LEU A 128 -0.72 -0.63 8.99
N THR A 129 -0.92 -1.56 9.94
CA THR A 129 0.17 -2.11 10.76
C THR A 129 1.26 -2.77 9.90
N ALA A 130 0.88 -3.56 8.89
CA ALA A 130 1.82 -4.25 8.01
C ALA A 130 2.65 -3.26 7.20
N TRP A 131 2.01 -2.22 6.65
CA TRP A 131 2.73 -1.15 5.96
C TRP A 131 3.68 -0.41 6.88
N ILE A 132 3.24 -0.02 8.08
CA ILE A 132 4.12 0.68 9.04
C ILE A 132 5.29 -0.23 9.43
N LYS A 133 5.10 -1.51 9.69
CA LYS A 133 6.22 -2.44 9.94
C LYS A 133 7.21 -2.53 8.79
N GLN A 134 6.74 -2.44 7.54
CA GLN A 134 7.59 -2.46 6.36
C GLN A 134 8.42 -1.18 6.22
N VAL A 135 7.80 0.00 6.41
CA VAL A 135 8.49 1.29 6.25
C VAL A 135 9.19 1.76 7.53
N CYS A 136 8.85 1.16 8.67
CA CYS A 136 9.31 1.49 10.01
C CYS A 136 9.57 0.22 10.85
N PRO A 137 10.62 -0.56 10.54
CA PRO A 137 10.87 -1.84 11.19
C PRO A 137 11.25 -1.75 12.67
N ASN A 138 11.68 -0.57 13.14
CA ASN A 138 12.13 -0.34 14.51
C ASN A 138 11.04 0.19 15.46
N VAL A 139 9.81 0.38 14.97
CA VAL A 139 8.66 0.74 15.81
C VAL A 139 7.71 -0.46 15.86
N ASN A 140 7.00 -0.60 16.97
CA ASN A 140 5.96 -1.63 17.13
C ASN A 140 4.58 -0.94 17.11
N PRO A 141 4.04 -0.67 15.92
CA PRO A 141 2.77 0.02 15.73
C PRO A 141 1.59 -0.91 15.99
#